data_AF-A0A1E1W8N8-F1
#
_entry.id   AF-A0A1E1W8N8-F1
#
_cell.length_a   1.000
_cell.length_b   1.000
_cell.length_c   1.000
_cell.angle_alpha   90.00
_cell.angle_beta   90.00
_cell.angle_gamma   90.00
#
_symmetry.space_group_name_H-M   'P 1'
#
loop_
_entity.id
_entity.type
_entity.pdbx_description
1 polymer ?
#
loop_
_entity_poly.entity_id
_entity_poly.type
_entity_poly.pdbx_seq_one_letter_code
_entity_poly.pdbx_strand_id
1 'polypeptide(L)'
;NYLPGKAQAQERVMRNRQEMFEFYQTLIDEHRESLNKDNARDLIDVYLIEIEKAKKEGRGGELFEGRDHELQLKQILGDLFSAGMETIKSSLLWMIVFMLRNPEVKRRVQ
;
A
#
# COMPACT_ATOMS: atom_id res chain seq x y z
N ASN A 1 20.18 -19.40 16.13
CA ASN A 1 20.39 -17.96 16.45
C ASN A 1 19.22 -17.43 17.27
N TYR A 2 19.35 -17.39 18.60
CA TYR A 2 18.38 -16.76 19.52
C TYR A 2 18.79 -15.31 19.77
N LEU A 3 18.13 -14.38 19.07
CA LEU A 3 18.21 -12.95 19.36
C LEU A 3 17.13 -12.62 20.39
N PRO A 4 17.47 -12.07 21.57
CA PRO A 4 16.47 -11.63 22.55
C PRO A 4 15.47 -10.66 21.92
N GLY A 5 14.18 -10.84 22.19
CA GLY A 5 13.11 -10.00 21.62
C GLY A 5 12.72 -10.31 20.17
N LYS A 6 13.44 -11.18 19.45
CA LYS A 6 13.12 -11.54 18.06
C LYS A 6 11.70 -12.10 17.90
N ALA A 7 11.30 -13.01 18.79
CA ALA A 7 9.95 -13.61 18.74
C ALA A 7 8.85 -12.55 18.89
N GLN A 8 8.98 -11.65 19.88
CA GLN A 8 8.03 -10.55 20.08
C GLN A 8 7.99 -9.58 18.89
N ALA A 9 9.15 -9.27 18.30
CA ALA A 9 9.21 -8.45 17.10
C ALA A 9 8.52 -9.12 15.92
N GLN A 10 8.72 -10.43 15.73
CA GLN A 10 8.03 -11.20 14.68
C GLN A 10 6.52 -11.21 14.90
N GLU A 11 6.05 -11.49 16.12
CA GLU A 11 4.62 -11.45 16.44
C GLU A 11 4.00 -10.08 16.15
N ARG A 12 4.71 -8.99 16.51
CA ARG A 12 4.25 -7.63 16.24
C ARG A 12 4.18 -7.33 14.74
N VAL A 13 5.19 -7.73 13.98
CA VAL A 13 5.20 -7.55 12.51
C VAL A 13 4.04 -8.31 11.87
N MET A 14 3.80 -9.55 12.30
CA MET A 14 2.69 -10.37 11.77
C MET A 14 1.33 -9.76 12.10
N ARG A 15 1.15 -9.27 13.33
CA ARG A 15 -0.10 -8.58 13.74
C ARG A 15 -0.35 -7.31 12.92
N ASN A 16 0.67 -6.45 12.79
CA ASN A 16 0.56 -5.25 11.99
C ASN A 16 0.22 -5.56 10.52
N ARG A 17 0.82 -6.62 9.96
CA ARG A 17 0.52 -7.05 8.59
C ARG A 17 -0.92 -7.53 8.45
N GLN A 18 -1.42 -8.27 9.43
CA GLN A 18 -2.81 -8.75 9.45
C GLN A 18 -3.79 -7.57 9.50
N GLU A 19 -3.60 -6.64 10.43
CA GLU A 19 -4.43 -5.42 10.56
C GLU A 19 -4.43 -4.59 9.26
N MET A 20 -3.25 -4.46 8.62
CA MET A 20 -3.12 -3.76 7.33
C MET A 20 -3.87 -4.48 6.20
N PHE A 21 -3.84 -5.81 6.16
CA PHE A 21 -4.53 -6.60 5.14
C PHE A 21 -6.04 -6.55 5.30
N GLU A 22 -6.53 -6.51 6.53
CA GLU A 22 -7.95 -6.29 6.85
C GLU A 22 -8.40 -4.89 6.41
N PHE A 23 -7.59 -3.87 6.67
CA PHE A 23 -7.87 -2.52 6.17
C PHE A 23 -7.93 -2.46 4.64
N TYR A 24 -6.99 -3.09 3.94
CA TYR A 24 -7.04 -3.15 2.46
C TYR A 24 -8.24 -3.94 1.94
N GLN A 25 -8.67 -4.99 2.64
CA GLN A 25 -9.90 -5.69 2.29
C GLN A 25 -11.09 -4.74 2.30
N THR A 26 -11.27 -3.97 3.37
CA THR A 26 -12.37 -3.02 3.49
C THR A 26 -12.37 -2.01 2.33
N LEU A 27 -11.20 -1.46 1.99
CA LEU A 27 -11.09 -0.55 0.85
C LEU A 27 -11.44 -1.23 -0.48
N ILE A 28 -10.98 -2.46 -0.71
CA ILE A 28 -11.28 -3.20 -1.94
C ILE A 28 -12.79 -3.44 -2.04
N ASP A 29 -13.46 -3.78 -0.94
CA ASP A 29 -14.90 -4.02 -0.92
C ASP A 29 -15.70 -2.74 -1.17
N GLU A 30 -15.32 -1.62 -0.54
CA GLU A 30 -15.91 -0.30 -0.82
C GLU A 30 -15.75 0.10 -2.30
N HIS A 31 -14.60 -0.19 -2.91
CA HIS A 31 -14.37 0.08 -4.32
C HIS A 31 -15.23 -0.80 -5.21
N ARG A 32 -15.39 -2.09 -4.87
CA ARG A 32 -16.28 -3.02 -5.59
C ARG A 32 -17.74 -2.56 -5.59
N GLU A 33 -18.24 -2.08 -4.46
CA GLU A 33 -19.63 -1.62 -4.33
C GLU A 33 -19.95 -0.42 -5.22
N SER A 34 -18.96 0.44 -5.44
CA SER A 34 -19.09 1.71 -6.16
C SER A 34 -18.37 1.74 -7.51
N LEU A 35 -17.94 0.57 -8.02
CA LEU A 35 -17.09 0.46 -9.20
C LEU A 35 -17.80 0.93 -10.48
N ASN A 36 -17.22 1.94 -11.13
CA ASN A 36 -17.61 2.35 -12.48
C ASN A 36 -16.53 1.94 -13.49
N LYS A 37 -16.87 1.00 -14.38
CA LYS A 37 -15.91 0.44 -15.36
C LYS A 37 -15.48 1.44 -16.42
N ASP A 38 -16.29 2.46 -16.67
CA ASP A 38 -16.00 3.51 -17.65
C ASP A 38 -15.22 4.68 -17.04
N ASN A 39 -15.09 4.71 -15.71
CA ASN A 39 -14.42 5.78 -14.98
C ASN A 39 -13.74 5.25 -13.71
N ALA A 40 -12.56 4.64 -13.89
CA ALA A 40 -11.74 4.19 -12.78
C ALA A 40 -11.21 5.38 -11.96
N ARG A 41 -11.44 5.36 -10.64
CA ARG A 41 -11.04 6.45 -9.74
C ARG A 41 -9.56 6.41 -9.39
N ASP A 42 -9.04 5.20 -9.18
CA ASP A 42 -7.67 4.96 -8.75
C ASP A 42 -7.16 3.56 -9.10
N LEU A 43 -6.01 3.19 -8.55
CA LEU A 43 -5.34 1.92 -8.78
C LEU A 43 -6.21 0.70 -8.41
N ILE A 44 -7.05 0.79 -7.37
CA ILE A 44 -7.90 -0.31 -6.92
C ILE A 44 -8.95 -0.59 -8.00
N ASP A 45 -9.63 0.45 -8.49
CA ASP A 45 -10.61 0.32 -9.57
C ASP A 45 -9.98 -0.25 -10.84
N VAL A 46 -8.81 0.27 -11.24
CA VAL A 46 -8.08 -0.23 -12.43
C VAL A 46 -7.78 -1.72 -12.30
N TYR A 47 -7.32 -2.17 -11.12
CA TYR A 47 -7.05 -3.58 -10.86
C TYR A 47 -8.32 -4.45 -10.90
N LEU A 48 -9.40 -3.99 -10.26
CA LEU A 48 -10.67 -4.72 -10.25
C LEU A 48 -11.23 -4.89 -11.66
N ILE A 49 -11.13 -3.85 -12.49
CA ILE A 49 -11.54 -3.87 -13.90
C ILE A 49 -10.71 -4.88 -14.70
N GLU A 50 -9.37 -4.86 -14.56
CA GLU A 50 -8.51 -5.81 -15.29
C GLU A 50 -8.74 -7.26 -14.84
N ILE A 51 -8.98 -7.51 -13.56
CA ILE A 51 -9.34 -8.83 -13.04
C ILE A 51 -10.64 -9.33 -13.70
N GLU A 52 -11.66 -8.48 -13.80
CA GLU A 52 -12.92 -8.87 -14.44
C GLU A 52 -12.75 -9.10 -15.95
N LYS A 53 -11.98 -8.24 -16.62
CA LYS A 53 -11.67 -8.36 -18.04
C LYS A 53 -10.93 -9.67 -18.34
N ALA A 54 -9.87 -9.98 -17.59
CA ALA A 54 -9.12 -11.21 -17.74
C ALA A 54 -9.99 -12.46 -17.53
N LYS A 55 -10.95 -12.42 -16.59
CA LYS A 55 -11.93 -13.50 -16.40
C LYS A 55 -12.83 -13.69 -17.62
N LYS A 56 -13.35 -12.60 -18.20
CA LYS A 56 -14.21 -12.65 -19.40
C LYS A 56 -13.47 -13.16 -20.64
N GLU A 57 -12.20 -12.81 -20.77
CA GLU A 57 -11.36 -13.19 -21.91
C GLU A 57 -10.72 -14.59 -21.74
N GLY A 58 -10.96 -15.28 -20.62
CA GLY A 58 -10.33 -16.57 -20.33
C GLY A 58 -8.83 -16.48 -19.99
N ARG A 59 -8.30 -15.27 -19.81
CA ARG A 59 -6.89 -15.01 -19.46
C ARG A 59 -6.64 -14.95 -17.95
N GLY A 60 -7.58 -15.40 -17.13
CA GLY A 60 -7.45 -15.36 -15.66
C GLY A 60 -6.24 -16.13 -15.11
N GLY A 61 -5.83 -17.20 -15.80
CA GLY A 61 -4.62 -17.98 -15.46
C GLY A 61 -3.30 -17.32 -15.89
N GLU A 62 -3.34 -16.37 -16.82
CA GLU A 62 -2.18 -15.57 -17.23
C GLU A 62 -1.98 -14.39 -16.29
N LEU A 63 -3.10 -13.78 -15.85
CA LEU A 63 -3.08 -12.66 -14.94
C LEU A 63 -2.49 -13.09 -13.58
N PHE A 64 -1.44 -12.37 -13.17
CA PHE A 64 -0.62 -12.66 -11.98
C PHE A 64 -0.11 -14.11 -11.93
N GLU A 65 0.21 -14.71 -13.07
CA GLU A 65 0.67 -16.11 -13.15
C GLU A 65 -0.33 -17.08 -12.52
N GLY A 66 -1.63 -16.76 -12.56
CA GLY A 66 -2.70 -17.59 -11.98
C GLY A 66 -2.73 -17.59 -10.45
N ARG A 67 -1.97 -16.71 -9.78
CA ARG A 67 -2.06 -16.51 -8.32
C ARG A 67 -3.39 -15.86 -7.94
N ASP A 68 -3.72 -15.86 -6.65
CA ASP A 68 -4.89 -15.17 -6.11
C ASP A 68 -4.82 -13.67 -6.43
N HIS A 69 -5.67 -13.22 -7.34
CA HIS A 69 -5.66 -11.85 -7.86
C HIS A 69 -5.92 -10.79 -6.78
N GLU A 70 -6.76 -11.11 -5.78
CA GLU A 70 -7.08 -10.18 -4.71
C GLU A 70 -5.95 -10.10 -3.69
N LEU A 71 -5.34 -11.25 -3.37
CA LEU A 71 -4.14 -11.26 -2.54
C LEU A 71 -3.00 -10.47 -3.18
N GLN A 72 -2.82 -10.57 -4.50
CA GLN A 72 -1.83 -9.77 -5.23
C GLN A 72 -2.14 -8.28 -5.14
N LEU A 73 -3.39 -7.87 -5.29
CA LEU A 73 -3.80 -6.48 -5.10
C LEU A 73 -3.46 -5.98 -3.70
N LYS A 74 -3.73 -6.76 -2.64
CA LYS A 74 -3.35 -6.39 -1.26
C LYS A 74 -1.83 -6.25 -1.08
N GLN A 75 -1.02 -7.12 -1.69
CA GLN A 75 0.45 -6.98 -1.64
C GLN A 75 0.90 -5.68 -2.33
N ILE A 76 0.35 -5.37 -3.50
CA ILE A 76 0.70 -4.16 -4.25
C ILE A 76 0.35 -2.89 -3.47
N LEU A 77 -0.84 -2.85 -2.85
CA LEU A 77 -1.21 -1.76 -1.96
C LEU A 77 -0.21 -1.66 -0.80
N GLY A 78 0.14 -2.80 -0.16
CA GLY A 78 1.15 -2.86 0.89
C GLY A 78 2.50 -2.28 0.48
N ASP A 79 3.02 -2.70 -0.67
CA ASP A 79 4.31 -2.25 -1.19
C ASP A 79 4.29 -0.76 -1.50
N LEU A 80 3.25 -0.26 -2.18
CA LEU A 80 3.14 1.14 -2.57
C LEU A 80 3.04 2.06 -1.34
N PHE A 81 2.18 1.72 -0.38
CA PHE A 81 2.01 2.53 0.82
C PHE A 81 3.22 2.44 1.75
N SER A 82 3.83 1.27 1.91
CA SER A 82 5.02 1.11 2.74
C SER A 82 6.22 1.90 2.18
N ALA A 83 6.47 1.79 0.88
CA ALA A 83 7.57 2.50 0.23
C ALA A 83 7.35 4.03 0.23
N GLY A 84 6.13 4.47 -0.08
CA GLY A 84 5.79 5.88 -0.19
C GLY A 84 5.73 6.60 1.16
N MET A 85 5.02 6.03 2.15
CA MET A 85 4.81 6.73 3.42
C MET A 85 6.10 6.91 4.21
N GLU A 86 6.91 5.86 4.36
CA GLU A 86 8.09 5.93 5.23
C GLU A 86 9.12 6.93 4.67
N THR A 87 9.36 6.91 3.36
CA THR A 87 10.33 7.80 2.72
C THR A 87 9.90 9.27 2.77
N ILE A 88 8.63 9.58 2.50
CA ILE A 88 8.09 10.95 2.59
C ILE A 88 8.11 11.43 4.05
N LYS A 89 7.65 10.61 5.00
CA LYS A 89 7.64 10.95 6.42
C LYS A 89 9.04 11.25 6.94
N SER A 90 10.02 10.38 6.67
CA SER A 90 11.41 10.58 7.08
C SER A 90 11.99 11.85 6.45
N SER A 91 11.74 12.07 5.16
CA SER A 91 12.24 13.26 4.45
C SER A 91 11.67 14.55 5.04
N LEU A 92 10.36 14.61 5.28
CA LEU A 92 9.71 15.76 5.90
C LEU A 92 10.20 16.01 7.33
N LEU A 93 10.37 14.94 8.12
CA LEU A 93 10.90 15.05 9.48
C LEU A 93 12.31 15.66 9.47
N TRP A 94 13.20 15.14 8.61
CA TRP A 94 14.54 15.70 8.47
C TRP A 94 14.49 17.15 7.97
N MET A 95 13.65 17.45 6.98
CA MET A 95 13.46 18.81 6.49
C MET A 95 13.09 19.78 7.63
N ILE A 96 12.17 19.38 8.52
CA ILE A 96 11.79 20.18 9.69
C ILE A 96 12.97 20.35 10.65
N VAL A 97 13.72 19.28 10.95
CA VAL A 97 14.92 19.34 11.80
C VAL A 97 15.96 20.30 11.22
N PHE A 98 16.19 20.25 9.91
CA PHE A 98 17.10 21.17 9.23
C PHE A 98 16.61 22.62 9.31
N MET A 99 15.32 22.89 9.11
CA MET A 99 14.76 24.23 9.25
C MET A 99 14.86 24.79 10.68
N LEU A 100 14.68 23.95 11.70
CA LEU A 100 14.82 24.37 13.11
C LEU A 100 16.28 24.75 13.45
N ARG A 101 17.26 24.05 12.86
CA ARG A 101 18.68 24.30 13.08
C ARG A 101 19.22 25.49 12.28
N ASN A 102 18.56 25.87 11.19
CA ASN A 102 19.01 26.90 10.25
C ASN A 102 17.90 27.97 10.06
N PRO A 103 17.70 28.88 11.04
CA PRO A 103 16.59 29.85 11.02
C PRO A 103 16.57 30.75 9.78
N GLU A 104 17.73 31.07 9.21
CA GLU A 104 17.88 31.83 7.99
C GLU A 104 17.35 31.08 6.75
N VAL A 105 17.54 29.75 6.68
CA VAL A 105 16.95 28.90 5.64
C VAL A 105 15.44 28.81 5.84
N LYS A 106 14.97 28.59 7.07
CA LYS A 106 13.55 28.59 7.41
C LYS A 106 12.85 29.89 6.97
N ARG A 107 13.44 31.05 7.27
CA ARG A 107 12.88 32.37 6.90
C ARG A 107 12.77 32.59 5.38
N ARG A 108 13.55 31.87 4.56
CA ARG A 108 13.48 31.95 3.10
C ARG A 108 12.39 31.06 2.50
N VAL A 109 11.96 30.02 3.21
CA VAL A 109 10.94 29.06 2.78
C VAL A 109 9.53 29.51 3.21
N GLN A 110 9.42 30.20 4.36
CA GLN A 110 8.18 30.79 4.87
C GLN A 110 7.77 32.06 4.11
#